data_AF-A0A830B565-F1
#
_entry.id   AF-A0A830B565-F1
#
_cell.length_a   1.000
_cell.length_b   1.000
_cell.length_c   1.000
_cell.angle_alpha   90.00
_cell.angle_beta   90.00
_cell.angle_gamma   90.00
#
_symmetry.space_group_name_H-M   'P 1'
#
loop_
_entity.id
_entity.type
_entity.pdbx_description
1 polymer ?
#
loop_
_entity_poly.entity_id
_entity_poly.type
_entity_poly.pdbx_seq_one_letter_code
_entity_poly.pdbx_strand_id
1 'polypeptide(L)' 'SCQACKAVGFYACKLCDGNGTIKWSPLYDPVFINSYVCPTCDGFKVQHYLNCLGYGSI' A
#
# COMPACT_ATOMS: atom_id res chain seq x y z
N SER A 1 9.44 -16.87 -12.58
CA SER A 1 9.23 -15.48 -12.09
C SER A 1 7.75 -15.15 -12.19
N CYS A 2 7.24 -14.32 -11.28
CA CYS A 2 5.85 -13.89 -11.32
C CYS A 2 5.68 -12.83 -12.41
N GLN A 3 4.98 -13.18 -13.51
CA GLN A 3 4.78 -12.26 -14.63
C GLN A 3 3.96 -11.03 -14.24
N ALA A 4 2.99 -11.18 -13.35
CA ALA A 4 2.09 -10.10 -12.97
C ALA A 4 2.77 -8.95 -12.21
N CYS A 5 3.81 -9.25 -11.41
CA CYS A 5 4.66 -8.22 -10.80
C CYS A 5 5.99 -8.03 -11.54
N LYS A 6 6.16 -8.61 -12.74
CA LYS A 6 7.39 -8.55 -13.54
C LYS A 6 8.66 -8.88 -12.75
N ALA A 7 8.58 -9.89 -11.88
CA ALA A 7 9.64 -10.29 -10.95
C ALA A 7 10.05 -9.26 -9.87
N VAL A 8 9.30 -8.17 -9.70
CA VAL A 8 9.58 -7.14 -8.67
C VAL A 8 9.09 -7.57 -7.29
N GLY A 9 7.96 -8.29 -7.22
CA GLY A 9 7.34 -8.70 -5.95
C GLY A 9 6.43 -7.66 -5.30
N PHE A 10 6.49 -6.40 -5.72
CA PHE A 10 5.72 -5.30 -5.14
C PHE A 10 5.01 -4.49 -6.22
N TYR A 11 3.95 -3.78 -5.83
CA TYR A 11 3.27 -2.79 -6.66
C TYR A 11 3.00 -1.52 -5.86
N ALA A 12 2.74 -0.40 -6.54
CA ALA A 12 2.37 0.85 -5.88
C ALA A 12 1.12 0.65 -5.01
N CYS A 13 1.14 1.16 -3.79
CA CYS A 13 0.03 1.00 -2.86
C CYS A 13 -1.25 1.59 -3.47
N LYS A 14 -2.25 0.73 -3.73
CA LYS A 14 -3.51 1.13 -4.37
C LYS A 14 -4.38 2.02 -3.49
N LEU A 15 -4.25 1.92 -2.17
CA LEU A 15 -5.08 2.69 -1.24
C LEU A 15 -4.67 4.17 -1.20
N CYS A 16 -3.36 4.44 -1.12
CA CYS A 16 -2.84 5.81 -1.08
C CYS A 16 -2.28 6.28 -2.43
N ASP A 17 -2.41 5.48 -3.49
CA ASP A 17 -1.85 5.72 -4.82
C ASP A 17 -0.37 6.14 -4.79
N GLY A 18 0.43 5.47 -3.95
CA GLY A 18 1.85 5.80 -3.74
C GLY A 18 2.15 7.07 -2.93
N ASN A 19 1.14 7.77 -2.42
CA ASN A 19 1.32 8.99 -1.62
C ASN A 19 1.82 8.70 -0.18
N GLY A 20 1.64 7.48 0.33
CA GLY A 20 2.04 7.05 1.68
C GLY A 20 1.08 7.51 2.79
N THR A 21 0.22 8.48 2.52
CA THR A 21 -0.81 8.97 3.44
C THR A 21 -2.18 9.05 2.79
N ILE A 22 -3.23 8.88 3.60
CA ILE A 22 -4.64 9.04 3.21
C ILE A 22 -5.28 10.19 4.00
N LYS A 23 -6.23 10.89 3.37
CA LYS A 23 -6.94 12.04 3.99
C LYS A 23 -8.24 11.66 4.69
N TRP A 24 -8.57 10.38 4.68
CA TRP A 24 -9.78 9.83 5.28
C TRP A 24 -9.40 8.62 6.14
N SER A 25 -10.16 8.38 7.19
CA SER A 25 -10.05 7.19 8.03
C SER A 25 -11.46 6.62 8.23
N PRO A 26 -11.65 5.29 8.23
CA PRO A 26 -12.95 4.69 8.58
C PRO A 26 -13.31 4.89 10.06
N LEU A 27 -12.34 5.23 10.91
CA LEU A 27 -12.59 5.64 12.29
C LEU A 27 -12.94 7.13 12.31
N TYR A 28 -14.13 7.46 12.82
CA TYR A 28 -14.55 8.85 13.02
C TYR A 28 -13.70 9.48 14.12
N ASP A 29 -12.73 10.32 13.72
CA ASP A 29 -11.98 11.17 14.63
C ASP A 29 -12.56 12.59 14.61
N PRO A 30 -13.13 13.09 15.72
CA PRO A 30 -13.76 14.40 15.77
C PRO A 30 -12.76 15.57 15.80
N VAL A 31 -11.43 15.33 15.83
CA VAL A 31 -10.44 16.37 16.14
C VAL A 31 -9.49 16.70 14.98
N PHE A 32 -9.30 15.89 13.92
CA PHE A 32 -8.29 16.25 12.91
C PHE A 32 -8.57 15.97 11.42
N ILE A 33 -8.29 17.00 10.61
CA ILE A 33 -7.86 16.93 9.22
C ILE A 33 -6.34 16.67 9.22
N ASN A 34 -5.89 15.47 9.60
CA ASN A 34 -4.48 15.12 9.46
C ASN A 34 -4.30 14.05 8.39
N SER A 35 -3.23 14.14 7.62
CA SER A 35 -2.86 13.10 6.66
C SER A 35 -2.46 11.85 7.46
N TYR A 36 -3.32 10.83 7.46
CA TYR A 36 -3.06 9.58 8.18
C TYR A 36 -2.04 8.75 7.40
N VAL A 37 -1.14 8.08 8.10
CA VAL A 37 -0.28 7.06 7.48
C VAL A 37 -1.17 6.00 6.84
N CYS A 38 -0.88 5.64 5.59
CA CYS A 38 -1.67 4.66 4.88
C CYS A 38 -1.57 3.29 5.59
N PRO A 39 -2.67 2.73 6.10
CA PRO A 39 -2.64 1.51 6.91
C PRO A 39 -2.35 0.25 6.09
N THR A 40 -2.41 0.33 4.75
CA THR A 40 -2.13 -0.83 3.88
C THR A 40 -0.67 -0.94 3.47
N CYS A 41 0.08 0.16 3.56
CA CYS A 41 1.50 0.16 3.20
C CYS A 41 2.39 0.76 4.28
N ASP A 42 1.84 1.09 5.45
CA ASP A 42 2.55 1.73 6.56
C ASP A 42 3.41 2.94 6.15
N GLY A 43 2.99 3.67 5.11
CA GLY A 43 3.74 4.80 4.54
C GLY A 43 4.87 4.44 3.58
N PHE A 44 5.16 3.15 3.34
CA PHE A 44 6.18 2.67 2.39
C PHE A 44 5.81 2.85 0.91
N LYS A 45 4.58 3.29 0.61
CA LYS A 45 4.09 3.61 -0.74
C LYS A 45 3.96 2.40 -1.68
N VAL A 46 4.34 1.21 -1.25
CA VAL A 46 4.25 -0.05 -1.98
C VAL A 46 3.55 -1.14 -1.17
N GLN A 47 2.97 -2.12 -1.85
CA GLN A 47 2.36 -3.30 -1.26
C GLN A 47 2.95 -4.57 -1.86
N HIS A 48 3.02 -5.64 -1.08
CA HIS A 48 3.44 -6.94 -1.56
C HIS A 48 2.41 -7.50 -2.55
N TYR A 49 2.89 -8.02 -3.67
CA TYR A 49 2.06 -8.78 -4.58
C TYR A 49 1.73 -10.14 -3.97
N LEU A 50 0.49 -10.26 -3.49
CA LEU A 50 0.05 -11.42 -2.72
C LEU A 50 0.12 -12.73 -3.52
N ASN A 51 0.00 -12.70 -4.85
CA ASN A 51 0.13 -13.92 -5.65
C ASN A 51 1.56 -14.45 -5.74
N CYS A 52 2.58 -13.68 -5.33
CA CYS A 52 3.96 -14.17 -5.16
C CYS A 52 4.53 -13.85 -3.78
N LEU A 53 3.68 -13.46 -2.83
CA LEU A 53 4.03 -13.11 -1.44
C LEU A 53 5.18 -12.09 -1.29
N GLY A 54 5.45 -11.27 -2.30
CA GLY A 54 6.60 -10.35 -2.30
C GLY A 54 7.91 -10.92 -2.83
N TYR A 55 7.99 -12.22 -3.17
CA TYR A 55 9.24 -12.85 -3.62
C TYR A 55 9.58 -12.56 -5.09
N GLY A 56 8.63 -12.08 -5.90
CA GLY A 56 8.86 -11.87 -7.34
C GLY A 56 8.93 -13.16 -8.16
N SER A 57 8.87 -14.33 -7.51
CA SER A 57 8.69 -15.66 -8.11
C SER A 57 7.63 -16.44 -7.34
N ILE A 58 6.94 -17.32 -8.06
CA ILE A 58 6.14 -18.40 -7.48
C ILE A 58 7.02 -19.63 -7.49
#